data_AF-A0A5E5C2A4-F1
#
_entry.id   AF-A0A5E5C2A4-F1
#
_cell.length_a   1.000
_cell.length_b   1.000
_cell.length_c   1.000
_cell.angle_alpha   90.00
_cell.angle_beta   90.00
_cell.angle_gamma   90.00
#
_symmetry.space_group_name_H-M   'P 1'
#
loop_
_entity.id
_entity.type
_entity.pdbx_description
1 polymer ?
#
loop_
_entity_poly.entity_id
_entity_poly.type
_entity_poly.pdbx_seq_one_letter_code
_entity_poly.pdbx_strand_id
1 'polypeptide(L)'
;MRLVALAALLALLSACTDPDAARRALEGAGYTNIHIDGYSFFGCGDNDDYSTAFTATGPSGVPVAGAVCSGFLTKAATIRIN
;
A
#
# COMPACT_ATOMS: atom_id res chain seq x y z
N MET A 1 27.22 -7.99 12.20
CA MET A 1 27.11 -7.11 11.02
C MET A 1 26.05 -7.54 10.00
N ARG A 2 26.01 -8.80 9.53
CA ARG A 2 25.00 -9.24 8.51
C ARG A 2 23.53 -9.08 8.95
N LEU A 3 23.20 -9.42 10.19
CA LEU A 3 21.82 -9.31 10.72
C LEU A 3 21.35 -7.86 10.87
N VAL A 4 22.25 -6.94 11.25
CA VAL A 4 21.96 -5.51 11.36
C VAL A 4 21.72 -4.88 9.99
N ALA A 5 22.49 -5.30 8.97
CA ALA A 5 22.29 -4.87 7.60
C ALA A 5 20.95 -5.37 7.02
N LEU A 6 20.54 -6.61 7.31
CA LEU A 6 19.22 -7.12 6.91
C LEU A 6 18.07 -6.36 7.59
N ALA A 7 18.18 -6.08 8.89
CA ALA A 7 17.16 -5.33 9.62
C ALA A 7 17.02 -3.89 9.10
N ALA A 8 18.14 -3.23 8.77
CA ALA A 8 18.13 -1.90 8.16
C ALA A 8 17.49 -1.93 6.76
N LEU A 9 17.74 -2.97 5.97
CA LEU A 9 17.13 -3.14 4.64
C LEU A 9 15.60 -3.33 4.73
N LEU A 10 15.13 -4.12 5.70
CA LEU A 10 13.71 -4.33 5.99
C LEU A 10 13.02 -3.04 6.48
N ALA A 11 13.74 -2.19 7.23
CA ALA A 11 13.22 -0.88 7.64
C ALA A 11 13.11 0.10 6.46
N LEU A 12 14.05 0.07 5.51
CA LEU A 12 13.99 0.90 4.29
C LEU A 12 12.79 0.54 3.39
N LEU A 13 12.35 -0.72 3.40
CA LEU A 13 11.14 -1.16 2.69
C LEU A 13 9.85 -0.56 3.28
N SER A 14 9.79 -0.32 4.59
CA SER A 14 8.65 0.37 5.22
C SER A 14 8.58 1.86 4.89
N ALA A 15 9.70 2.49 4.55
CA ALA A 15 9.74 3.89 4.07
C ALA A 15 9.13 4.05 2.66
N CYS A 16 8.83 2.94 1.98
CA CYS A 16 8.17 2.86 0.69
C CYS A 16 6.66 2.53 0.84
N THR A 17 6.08 2.77 2.02
CA THR A 17 4.63 2.65 2.28
C THR A 17 4.07 3.92 2.90
N ASP A 18 2.80 4.24 2.61
CA ASP A 18 2.03 5.30 3.27
C ASP A 18 0.66 4.73 3.69
N PRO A 19 0.57 4.12 4.89
CA PRO A 19 -0.64 3.46 5.36
C PRO A 19 -1.80 4.43 5.63
N ASP A 20 -1.51 5.67 5.97
CA ASP A 20 -2.54 6.68 6.24
C ASP A 20 -3.15 7.20 4.93
N ALA A 21 -2.32 7.49 3.92
CA ALA A 21 -2.81 7.85 2.58
C ALA A 21 -3.60 6.69 1.95
N ALA A 22 -3.10 5.46 2.08
CA ALA A 22 -3.77 4.27 1.58
C ALA A 22 -5.16 4.09 2.21
N ARG A 23 -5.26 4.21 3.53
CA ARG A 23 -6.55 4.09 4.24
C ARG A 23 -7.53 5.19 3.81
N ARG A 24 -7.08 6.45 3.70
CA ARG A 24 -7.93 7.56 3.22
C ARG A 24 -8.44 7.33 1.81
N ALA A 25 -7.59 6.84 0.91
CA ALA A 25 -7.98 6.53 -0.47
C ALA A 25 -9.02 5.41 -0.52
N LEU A 26 -8.82 4.34 0.25
CA LEU A 26 -9.74 3.20 0.31
C LEU A 26 -11.10 3.59 0.92
N GLU A 27 -11.10 4.31 2.04
CA GLU A 27 -12.33 4.82 2.67
C GLU A 27 -13.10 5.75 1.74
N GLY A 28 -12.40 6.70 1.10
CA GLY A 28 -12.98 7.63 0.12
C GLY A 28 -13.56 6.93 -1.12
N ALA A 29 -13.03 5.76 -1.47
CA ALA A 29 -13.53 4.92 -2.56
C ALA A 29 -14.64 3.95 -2.14
N GLY A 30 -15.07 3.95 -0.87
CA GLY A 30 -16.18 3.13 -0.36
C GLY A 30 -15.78 1.72 0.09
N TYR A 31 -14.50 1.48 0.36
CA TYR A 31 -14.04 0.22 0.94
C TYR A 31 -14.30 0.20 2.45
N THR A 32 -14.52 -0.99 3.00
CA THR A 32 -14.78 -1.22 4.42
C THR A 32 -13.97 -2.41 4.92
N ASN A 33 -13.89 -2.62 6.25
CA ASN A 33 -13.03 -3.66 6.85
C ASN A 33 -11.60 -3.62 6.31
N ILE A 34 -11.02 -2.41 6.26
CA ILE A 34 -9.71 -2.18 5.65
C ILE A 34 -8.62 -2.67 6.61
N HIS A 35 -7.83 -3.62 6.13
CA HIS A 35 -6.58 -4.05 6.73
C HIS A 35 -5.44 -3.60 5.83
N ILE A 36 -4.62 -2.70 6.35
CA ILE A 36 -3.40 -2.26 5.67
C ILE A 36 -2.30 -3.26 6.02
N ASP A 37 -1.74 -3.87 4.99
CA ASP A 37 -0.57 -4.73 5.08
C ASP A 37 0.71 -3.92 4.80
N GLY A 38 1.87 -4.56 4.89
CA GLY A 38 3.16 -3.92 4.63
C GLY A 38 3.40 -3.55 3.16
N TYR A 39 4.67 -3.60 2.75
CA TYR A 39 5.05 -3.26 1.38
C TYR A 39 4.55 -4.30 0.36
N SER A 40 3.91 -3.83 -0.72
CA SER A 40 3.58 -4.68 -1.86
C SER A 40 4.71 -4.65 -2.89
N PHE A 41 5.38 -5.79 -3.08
CA PHE A 41 6.53 -5.89 -3.99
C PHE A 41 6.16 -5.88 -5.49
N PHE A 42 4.88 -6.07 -5.84
CA PHE A 42 4.45 -6.31 -7.23
C PHE A 42 3.17 -5.59 -7.65
N GLY A 43 2.65 -4.66 -6.83
CA GLY A 43 1.38 -4.00 -7.12
C GLY A 43 1.49 -2.70 -7.93
N CYS A 44 2.59 -1.96 -7.78
CA CYS A 44 2.74 -0.60 -8.30
C CYS A 44 3.79 -0.53 -9.42
N GLY A 45 3.65 0.44 -10.33
CA GLY A 45 4.59 0.60 -11.44
C GLY A 45 5.91 1.23 -10.98
N ASP A 46 6.93 1.17 -11.81
CA ASP A 46 8.28 1.71 -11.51
C ASP A 46 8.31 3.22 -11.17
N ASN A 47 7.20 3.94 -11.39
CA ASN A 47 7.06 5.37 -11.13
C ASN A 47 6.30 5.70 -9.82
N ASP A 48 5.89 4.70 -9.03
CA ASP A 48 5.15 4.90 -7.79
C ASP A 48 6.11 4.81 -6.58
N ASP A 49 6.22 5.89 -5.80
CA ASP A 49 7.14 5.99 -4.65
C ASP A 49 6.67 5.17 -3.44
N TYR A 50 5.37 4.83 -3.38
CA TYR A 50 4.76 4.08 -2.31
C TYR A 50 3.90 2.94 -2.83
N SER A 51 4.06 1.75 -2.23
CA SER A 51 3.26 0.56 -2.55
C SER A 51 2.75 -0.10 -1.27
N THR A 52 1.54 0.28 -0.86
CA THR A 52 0.94 -0.17 0.40
C THR A 52 -0.07 -1.28 0.12
N ALA A 53 0.21 -2.51 0.58
CA ALA A 53 -0.72 -3.63 0.41
C ALA A 53 -1.96 -3.44 1.29
N PHE A 54 -3.11 -3.97 0.84
CA PHE A 54 -4.32 -3.99 1.64
C PHE A 54 -5.20 -5.20 1.35
N THR A 55 -6.02 -5.56 2.34
CA THR A 55 -7.21 -6.38 2.17
C THR A 55 -8.42 -5.62 2.72
N ALA A 56 -9.56 -5.70 2.03
CA ALA A 56 -10.77 -4.96 2.40
C ALA A 56 -12.01 -5.59 1.77
N THR A 57 -13.19 -5.15 2.20
CA THR A 57 -14.45 -5.36 1.48
C THR A 57 -14.65 -4.20 0.52
N GLY A 58 -14.75 -4.49 -0.78
CA GLY A 58 -14.98 -3.48 -1.81
C GLY A 58 -16.39 -2.89 -1.77
N PRO A 59 -16.66 -1.82 -2.52
CA PRO A 59 -17.97 -1.15 -2.56
C PRO A 59 -19.12 -2.06 -3.02
N SER A 60 -18.79 -3.15 -3.72
CA SER A 60 -19.72 -4.20 -4.14
C SER A 60 -20.07 -5.21 -3.04
N GLY A 61 -19.48 -5.09 -1.85
CA GLY A 61 -19.61 -6.06 -0.76
C GLY A 61 -18.71 -7.30 -0.89
N VAL A 62 -17.84 -7.35 -1.90
CA VAL A 62 -16.94 -8.50 -2.16
C VAL A 62 -15.58 -8.27 -1.49
N PRO A 63 -15.01 -9.29 -0.81
CA PRO A 63 -13.64 -9.22 -0.31
C PRO A 63 -12.64 -9.07 -1.45
N VAL A 64 -11.71 -8.13 -1.30
CA VAL A 64 -10.69 -7.79 -2.30
C VAL A 64 -9.34 -7.55 -1.63
N ALA A 65 -8.28 -7.86 -2.36
CA ALA A 65 -6.90 -7.63 -1.95
C ALA A 65 -6.19 -6.85 -3.06
N GLY A 66 -5.20 -6.05 -2.69
CA GLY A 66 -4.54 -5.21 -3.67
C GLY A 66 -3.44 -4.35 -3.07
N ALA A 67 -3.08 -3.31 -3.80
CA ALA A 67 -2.16 -2.29 -3.34
C ALA A 67 -2.69 -0.89 -3.64
N VAL A 68 -2.42 0.05 -2.74
CA VAL A 68 -2.54 1.47 -3.03
C VAL A 68 -1.19 2.00 -3.43
N CYS A 69 -1.12 2.49 -4.66
CA CYS A 69 0.06 3.11 -5.25
C CYS A 69 -0.05 4.62 -5.12
N SER A 70 0.95 5.28 -4.55
CA SER A 70 0.99 6.75 -4.48
C SER A 70 2.39 7.27 -4.73
N GLY A 71 2.49 8.48 -5.30
CA GLY A 71 3.76 9.19 -5.44
C GLY A 71 4.01 10.09 -4.23
N PHE A 72 5.28 10.31 -3.90
CA PHE A 72 5.72 11.29 -2.91
C PHE A 72 5.50 12.72 -3.43
N LEU A 73 5.67 12.93 -4.74
CA LEU A 73 5.46 14.22 -5.40
C LEU A 73 4.03 14.44 -5.91
N THR A 74 3.27 13.36 -6.14
CA THR A 74 1.90 13.43 -6.63
C THR A 74 0.93 13.06 -5.50
N LYS A 75 0.01 13.97 -5.14
CA LYS A 75 -1.06 13.68 -4.17
C LYS A 75 -2.09 12.65 -4.67
N ALA A 76 -1.81 11.98 -5.78
CA ALA A 76 -2.69 11.01 -6.40
C ALA A 76 -2.42 9.63 -5.79
N ALA A 77 -3.49 8.91 -5.47
CA ALA A 77 -3.44 7.52 -5.03
C ALA A 77 -4.25 6.67 -6.02
N THR A 78 -3.68 5.55 -6.43
CA THR A 78 -4.31 4.58 -7.32
C THR A 78 -4.57 3.30 -6.56
N ILE A 79 -5.83 2.87 -6.47
CA ILE A 79 -6.19 1.57 -5.90
C ILE A 79 -6.09 0.52 -7.02
N ARG A 80 -5.21 -0.46 -6.85
CA ARG A 80 -5.06 -1.60 -7.76
C ARG A 80 -5.49 -2.87 -7.07
N ILE A 81 -6.43 -3.59 -7.68
CA ILE A 81 -6.92 -4.88 -7.20
C ILE A 81 -6.16 -5.99 -7.92
N ASN A 82 -5.81 -7.05 -7.19
CA ASN A 82 -5.11 -8.23 -7.69
C ASN A 82 -6.06 -9.42 -7.87
#